data_AF-A0A4Y7SRV8-F1
#
_entry.id   AF-A0A4Y7SRV8-F1
#
_cell.length_a   1.000
_cell.length_b   1.000
_cell.length_c   1.000
_cell.angle_alpha   90.00
_cell.angle_beta   90.00
_cell.angle_gamma   90.00
#
_symmetry.space_group_name_H-M   'P 1'
#
loop_
_entity.id
_entity.type
_entity.pdbx_description
1 polymer ?
#
loop_
_entity_poly.entity_id
_entity_poly.type
_entity_poly.pdbx_seq_one_letter_code
_entity_poly.pdbx_strand_id
1 'polypeptide(L)'
;MLRPDIVDLTNRSAIGAMHNSRQRGEAPKCHPNTRVAVQEDIFGWITDGEGDEEPKQIMWLTGPAGTGKTAIMGSVADTCYHRGLLAGSFFFSAVVKSNHVRLKARFVITLAYQIQQHPALKRTVGRKILSAVVDDPGIFEKSCDEQLEVLVLQPLRDCRQLIDELKPDKRPRVIVVDGLDECEADTESMRAKERTKEDDQVDILTLLLRATKDPAFPFRIVIASRPEKAIRNFFSESPGKGCALELFLDEKYSPDADIRPFLQARFAHIRRQHPHLRLSTSWPGTGAIEKLVENASGQFIYVATVMGF
;
A
#
# COMPACT_ATOMS: atom_id res chain seq x y z
N MET A 1 -17.87 -12.38 -24.06
CA MET A 1 -18.75 -11.74 -23.06
C MET A 1 -18.09 -11.91 -21.70
N LEU A 2 -17.85 -10.83 -20.95
CA LEU A 2 -17.32 -10.94 -19.58
C LEU A 2 -18.37 -11.66 -18.72
N ARG A 3 -17.92 -12.54 -17.82
CA ARG A 3 -18.84 -13.23 -16.90
C ARG A 3 -19.43 -12.19 -15.91
N PRO A 4 -20.75 -12.22 -15.62
CA PRO A 4 -21.43 -11.22 -14.79
C PRO A 4 -20.80 -11.03 -13.40
N ASP A 5 -20.37 -12.13 -12.77
CA ASP A 5 -19.64 -12.18 -11.50
C ASP A 5 -18.41 -11.26 -11.44
N ILE A 6 -17.60 -11.25 -12.50
CA ILE A 6 -16.41 -10.41 -12.61
C ILE A 6 -16.83 -8.95 -12.77
N VAL A 7 -17.90 -8.67 -13.51
CA VAL A 7 -18.40 -7.32 -13.73
C VAL A 7 -18.88 -6.70 -12.41
N ASP A 8 -19.63 -7.45 -11.61
CA ASP A 8 -20.11 -6.99 -10.31
C ASP A 8 -18.95 -6.69 -9.35
N LEU A 9 -17.99 -7.62 -9.25
CA LEU A 9 -16.80 -7.43 -8.41
C LEU A 9 -15.97 -6.22 -8.88
N THR A 10 -15.85 -6.00 -10.19
CA THR A 10 -15.13 -4.85 -10.77
C THR A 10 -15.84 -3.54 -10.43
N ASN A 11 -17.16 -3.47 -10.64
CA ASN A 11 -17.96 -2.27 -10.42
C ASN A 11 -18.01 -1.84 -8.95
N ARG A 12 -17.88 -2.81 -8.03
CA ARG A 12 -17.87 -2.57 -6.59
C ARG A 12 -16.48 -2.33 -6.02
N SER A 13 -15.42 -2.52 -6.81
CA SER A 13 -14.03 -2.29 -6.40
C SER A 13 -13.61 -0.84 -6.59
N ALA A 14 -12.74 -0.34 -5.71
CA ALA A 14 -12.06 0.94 -5.87
C ALA A 14 -10.83 0.77 -6.78
N ILE A 15 -11.05 0.64 -8.10
CA ILE A 15 -9.95 0.47 -9.08
C ILE A 15 -8.88 1.58 -8.96
N GLY A 16 -9.30 2.79 -8.60
CA GLY A 16 -8.41 3.92 -8.34
C GLY A 16 -7.36 3.72 -7.25
N ALA A 17 -7.67 2.89 -6.25
CA ALA A 17 -6.79 2.62 -5.11
C ALA A 17 -5.73 1.54 -5.40
N MET A 18 -5.79 0.86 -6.55
CA MET A 18 -4.79 -0.15 -6.92
C MET A 18 -3.46 0.49 -7.32
N HIS A 19 -2.34 -0.20 -7.10
CA HIS A 19 -1.00 0.33 -7.42
C HIS A 19 -0.83 0.75 -8.89
N ASN A 20 -1.42 -0.01 -9.81
CA ASN A 20 -1.33 0.17 -11.25
C ASN A 20 -2.53 0.92 -11.85
N SER A 21 -3.33 1.61 -11.03
CA SER A 21 -4.47 2.35 -11.53
C SER A 21 -4.03 3.54 -12.38
N ARG A 22 -4.80 3.86 -13.44
CA ARG A 22 -4.53 5.07 -14.25
C ARG A 22 -4.58 6.35 -13.42
N GLN A 23 -5.44 6.38 -12.40
CA GLN A 23 -5.57 7.50 -11.48
C GLN A 23 -4.31 7.69 -10.61
N ARG A 24 -3.47 6.66 -10.52
CA ARG A 24 -2.13 6.68 -9.93
C ARG A 24 -1.00 6.77 -10.97
N GLY A 25 -1.29 7.05 -12.24
CA GLY A 25 -0.28 7.19 -13.29
C GLY A 25 0.81 8.24 -12.99
N GLU A 26 0.51 9.23 -12.15
CA GLU A 26 1.45 10.23 -11.64
C GLU A 26 1.81 10.01 -10.16
N ALA A 27 1.40 8.89 -9.55
CA ALA A 27 1.68 8.63 -8.15
C ALA A 27 3.19 8.54 -7.93
N PRO A 28 3.68 9.12 -6.82
CA PRO A 28 5.11 9.19 -6.59
C PRO A 28 5.68 7.78 -6.46
N LYS A 29 6.85 7.58 -7.07
CA LYS A 29 7.74 6.43 -6.85
C LYS A 29 9.06 6.97 -6.33
N CYS A 30 9.82 6.14 -5.62
CA CYS A 30 11.18 6.51 -5.26
C CYS A 30 11.96 6.84 -6.51
N HIS A 31 12.66 7.97 -6.49
CA HIS A 31 13.62 8.29 -7.53
C HIS A 31 14.74 7.23 -7.51
N PRO A 32 15.33 6.86 -8.66
CA PRO A 32 16.48 5.96 -8.67
C PRO A 32 17.53 6.35 -7.63
N ASN A 33 18.01 5.35 -6.90
CA ASN A 33 19.01 5.46 -5.82
C ASN A 33 18.57 6.27 -4.59
N THR A 34 17.26 6.42 -4.33
CA THR A 34 16.75 7.00 -3.09
C THR A 34 15.97 5.97 -2.28
N ARG A 35 16.06 6.04 -0.95
CA ARG A 35 15.36 5.15 -0.02
C ARG A 35 15.61 3.67 -0.31
N VAL A 36 16.82 3.35 -0.81
CA VAL A 36 17.18 1.99 -1.23
C VAL A 36 17.21 1.06 -0.02
N ALA A 37 17.87 1.47 1.07
CA ALA A 37 17.95 0.67 2.29
C ALA A 37 16.56 0.34 2.88
N VAL A 38 15.65 1.32 2.92
CA VAL A 38 14.27 1.09 3.39
C VAL A 38 13.55 0.07 2.51
N GLN A 39 13.68 0.20 1.19
CA GLN A 39 13.07 -0.75 0.25
C GLN A 39 13.67 -2.15 0.42
N GLU A 40 15.00 -2.26 0.58
CA GLU A 40 15.69 -3.52 0.82
C GLU A 40 15.23 -4.20 2.11
N ASP A 41 15.09 -3.45 3.20
CA ASP A 41 14.57 -3.97 4.48
C ASP A 41 13.14 -4.51 4.32
N ILE A 42 12.26 -3.77 3.63
CA ILE A 42 10.89 -4.20 3.33
C ILE A 42 10.90 -5.46 2.46
N PHE A 43 11.73 -5.51 1.40
CA PHE A 43 11.78 -6.66 0.50
C PHE A 43 12.34 -7.91 1.20
N GLY A 44 13.41 -7.76 1.98
CA GLY A 44 13.99 -8.86 2.76
C GLY A 44 12.96 -9.43 3.73
N TRP A 45 12.20 -8.57 4.41
CA TRP A 45 11.10 -9.02 5.25
C TRP A 45 9.97 -9.71 4.46
N ILE A 46 9.63 -9.22 3.26
CA ILE A 46 8.63 -9.87 2.38
C ILE A 46 9.10 -11.26 1.90
N THR A 47 10.39 -11.45 1.61
CA THR A 47 10.91 -12.72 1.10
C THR A 47 11.21 -13.71 2.19
N ASP A 48 11.95 -13.28 3.20
CA ASP A 48 12.61 -14.14 4.18
C ASP A 48 11.84 -14.17 5.51
N GLY A 49 11.20 -13.04 5.86
CA GLY A 49 10.50 -12.87 7.13
C GLY A 49 11.46 -12.59 8.28
N GLU A 50 10.96 -12.75 9.50
CA GLU A 50 11.77 -12.68 10.71
C GLU A 50 12.22 -14.07 11.13
N GLY A 51 13.42 -14.15 11.71
CA GLY A 51 13.98 -15.39 12.29
C GLY A 51 13.46 -15.70 13.70
N ASP A 52 12.49 -14.93 14.19
CA ASP A 52 11.95 -15.05 15.55
C ASP A 52 11.00 -16.26 15.67
N GLU A 53 10.77 -16.73 16.90
CA GLU A 53 9.84 -17.83 17.20
C GLU A 53 8.40 -17.52 16.75
N GLU A 54 8.01 -16.23 16.81
CA GLU A 54 6.71 -15.73 16.36
C GLU A 54 6.88 -14.59 15.33
N PRO A 55 7.11 -14.90 14.05
CA PRO A 55 7.38 -13.90 13.03
C PRO A 55 6.17 -13.00 12.78
N LYS A 56 6.37 -11.69 12.81
CA LYS A 56 5.30 -10.72 12.54
C LYS A 56 4.84 -10.85 11.10
N GLN A 57 3.52 -10.78 10.92
CA GLN A 57 2.88 -10.82 9.59
C GLN A 57 2.49 -9.43 9.10
N ILE A 58 2.62 -8.41 9.94
CA ILE A 58 2.37 -7.01 9.61
C ILE A 58 3.68 -6.24 9.78
N MET A 59 4.01 -5.39 8.82
CA MET A 59 5.01 -4.36 8.95
C MET A 59 4.32 -3.00 8.85
N TRP A 60 4.63 -2.10 9.79
CA TRP A 60 4.10 -0.75 9.81
C TRP A 60 5.19 0.27 9.50
N LEU A 61 5.20 0.77 8.25
CA LEU A 61 6.02 1.86 7.78
C LEU A 61 5.42 3.20 8.24
N THR A 62 6.04 3.85 9.22
CA THR A 62 5.51 5.07 9.82
C THR A 62 6.49 6.23 9.77
N GLY A 63 5.99 7.45 9.96
CA GLY A 63 6.78 8.66 10.01
C GLY A 63 6.00 9.91 9.65
N PRO A 64 6.61 11.10 9.77
CA PRO A 64 5.97 12.38 9.46
C PRO A 64 5.42 12.49 8.03
N ALA A 65 4.57 13.49 7.79
CA ALA A 65 4.13 13.84 6.44
C ALA A 65 5.35 14.21 5.57
N GLY A 66 5.31 13.84 4.29
CA GLY A 66 6.35 14.23 3.34
C GLY A 66 7.68 13.48 3.41
N THR A 67 7.82 12.44 4.24
CA THR A 67 9.04 11.61 4.32
C THR A 67 9.23 10.62 3.16
N GLY A 68 8.21 10.48 2.29
CA GLY A 68 8.27 9.63 1.10
C GLY A 68 7.61 8.25 1.24
N LYS A 69 6.82 7.98 2.29
CA LYS A 69 6.12 6.70 2.50
C LYS A 69 5.38 6.19 1.26
N THR A 70 4.49 6.99 0.67
CA THR A 70 3.75 6.61 -0.55
C THR A 70 4.67 6.30 -1.74
N ALA A 71 5.80 7.01 -1.85
CA ALA A 71 6.79 6.75 -2.89
C ALA A 71 7.48 5.39 -2.70
N ILE A 72 7.83 5.07 -1.46
CA ILE A 72 8.38 3.76 -1.06
C ILE A 72 7.36 2.66 -1.33
N MET A 73 6.12 2.82 -0.87
CA MET A 73 5.05 1.84 -1.07
C MET A 73 4.71 1.62 -2.54
N GLY A 74 4.76 2.68 -3.35
CA GLY A 74 4.62 2.59 -4.81
C GLY A 74 5.71 1.73 -5.45
N SER A 75 6.98 2.00 -5.11
CA SER A 75 8.12 1.21 -5.61
C SER A 75 8.09 -0.26 -5.15
N VAL A 76 7.71 -0.49 -3.88
CA VAL A 76 7.57 -1.82 -3.30
C VAL A 76 6.47 -2.60 -4.02
N ALA A 77 5.28 -2.01 -4.19
CA ALA A 77 4.17 -2.64 -4.90
C ALA A 77 4.55 -3.01 -6.34
N ASP A 78 5.16 -2.09 -7.08
CA ASP A 78 5.59 -2.32 -8.47
C ASP A 78 6.61 -3.46 -8.58
N THR A 79 7.63 -3.45 -7.73
CA THR A 79 8.66 -4.50 -7.73
C THR A 79 8.06 -5.85 -7.38
N CYS A 80 7.19 -5.90 -6.37
CA CYS A 80 6.48 -7.13 -5.99
C CYS A 80 5.54 -7.60 -7.10
N TYR A 81 4.87 -6.69 -7.82
CA TYR A 81 4.03 -7.03 -8.96
C TYR A 81 4.84 -7.68 -10.08
N HIS A 82 5.96 -7.06 -10.48
CA HIS A 82 6.84 -7.60 -11.52
C HIS A 82 7.48 -8.95 -11.14
N ARG A 83 7.72 -9.19 -9.85
CA ARG A 83 8.20 -10.47 -9.33
C ARG A 83 7.09 -11.51 -9.09
N GLY A 84 5.82 -11.17 -9.32
CA GLY A 84 4.69 -12.07 -9.05
C GLY A 84 4.42 -12.32 -7.57
N LEU A 85 4.93 -11.44 -6.69
CA LEU A 85 4.79 -11.52 -5.23
C LEU A 85 3.59 -10.72 -4.70
N LEU A 86 3.09 -9.74 -5.45
CA LEU A 86 2.00 -8.87 -4.99
C LEU A 86 0.64 -9.58 -5.14
N ALA A 87 0.00 -9.91 -4.02
CA ALA A 87 -1.36 -10.47 -3.99
C ALA A 87 -2.43 -9.39 -4.24
N GLY A 88 -2.20 -8.19 -3.70
CA GLY A 88 -3.11 -7.06 -3.81
C GLY A 88 -2.52 -5.79 -3.20
N SER A 89 -3.14 -4.66 -3.52
CA SER A 89 -2.73 -3.36 -3.05
C SER A 89 -3.91 -2.43 -2.82
N PHE A 90 -3.82 -1.54 -1.83
CA PHE A 90 -4.80 -0.49 -1.62
C PHE A 90 -4.10 0.80 -1.15
N PHE A 91 -4.21 1.85 -1.96
CA PHE A 91 -3.64 3.16 -1.71
C PHE A 91 -4.78 4.13 -1.44
N PHE A 92 -5.00 4.43 -0.16
CA PHE A 92 -5.85 5.51 0.26
C PHE A 92 -5.20 6.83 -0.18
N SER A 93 -5.94 7.67 -0.90
CA SER A 93 -5.40 8.91 -1.43
C SER A 93 -6.43 10.03 -1.43
N ALA A 94 -6.11 11.13 -0.76
CA ALA A 94 -6.86 12.38 -0.82
C ALA A 94 -6.70 13.13 -2.16
N VAL A 95 -5.65 12.82 -2.93
CA VAL A 95 -5.34 13.49 -4.21
C VAL A 95 -6.13 12.88 -5.37
N VAL A 96 -6.40 11.58 -5.32
CA VAL A 96 -7.19 10.91 -6.36
C VAL A 96 -8.65 11.33 -6.26
N LYS A 97 -9.13 12.02 -7.29
CA LYS A 97 -10.54 12.46 -7.42
C LYS A 97 -11.44 11.26 -7.76
N SER A 98 -11.71 10.41 -6.79
CA SER A 98 -12.67 9.31 -6.88
C SER A 98 -13.29 9.08 -5.51
N ASN A 99 -14.62 9.09 -5.44
CA ASN A 99 -15.39 9.05 -4.18
C ASN A 99 -15.22 7.75 -3.37
N HIS A 100 -14.50 6.77 -3.90
CA HIS A 100 -14.45 5.41 -3.34
C HIS A 100 -13.04 4.97 -2.92
N VAL A 101 -11.99 5.71 -3.27
CA VAL A 101 -10.60 5.33 -2.98
C VAL A 101 -10.20 5.55 -1.51
N ARG A 102 -11.08 6.18 -0.72
CA ARG A 102 -10.85 6.48 0.70
C ARG A 102 -11.79 5.71 1.64
N LEU A 103 -12.72 4.94 1.09
CA LEU A 103 -13.80 4.29 1.85
C LEU A 103 -13.43 2.86 2.25
N LYS A 104 -13.59 2.54 3.53
CA LYS A 104 -13.41 1.18 4.06
C LYS A 104 -14.30 0.15 3.37
N ALA A 105 -15.55 0.48 3.04
CA ALA A 105 -16.49 -0.44 2.39
C ALA A 105 -15.97 -1.03 1.06
N ARG A 106 -14.99 -0.37 0.42
CA ARG A 106 -14.38 -0.85 -0.83
C ARG A 106 -13.14 -1.69 -0.60
N PHE A 107 -12.55 -1.65 0.59
CA PHE A 107 -11.23 -2.20 0.89
C PHE A 107 -11.15 -3.70 0.60
N VAL A 108 -11.98 -4.51 1.25
CA VAL A 108 -11.96 -5.98 1.11
C VAL A 108 -12.34 -6.41 -0.30
N ILE A 109 -13.37 -5.80 -0.89
CA ILE A 109 -13.83 -6.07 -2.26
C ILE A 109 -12.69 -5.85 -3.26
N THR A 110 -11.94 -4.76 -3.11
CA THR A 110 -10.83 -4.39 -3.98
C THR A 110 -9.65 -5.35 -3.85
N LEU A 111 -9.38 -5.87 -2.64
CA LEU A 111 -8.37 -6.91 -2.44
C LEU A 111 -8.82 -8.25 -3.05
N ALA A 112 -10.08 -8.66 -2.84
CA ALA A 112 -10.63 -9.88 -3.42
C ALA A 112 -10.58 -9.86 -4.95
N TYR A 113 -10.89 -8.72 -5.58
CA TYR A 113 -10.74 -8.52 -7.02
C TYR A 113 -9.30 -8.75 -7.50
N GLN A 114 -8.31 -8.18 -6.81
CA GLN A 114 -6.89 -8.34 -7.19
C GLN A 114 -6.42 -9.79 -7.01
N ILE A 115 -6.77 -10.42 -5.89
CA ILE A 115 -6.45 -11.84 -5.62
C ILE A 115 -7.07 -12.73 -6.71
N GLN A 116 -8.31 -12.45 -7.09
CA GLN A 116 -9.02 -13.19 -8.14
C GLN A 116 -8.35 -13.05 -9.51
N GLN A 117 -7.75 -11.89 -9.80
CA GLN A 117 -7.03 -11.65 -11.06
C GLN A 117 -5.59 -12.17 -11.06
N HIS A 118 -5.00 -12.45 -9.89
CA HIS A 118 -3.61 -12.87 -9.78
C HIS A 118 -3.34 -14.15 -10.59
N PRO A 119 -2.35 -14.19 -11.50
CA PRO A 119 -2.15 -15.31 -12.43
C PRO A 119 -2.02 -16.69 -11.76
N ALA A 120 -1.35 -16.75 -10.60
CA ALA A 120 -1.16 -17.99 -9.85
C ALA A 120 -2.42 -18.44 -9.08
N LEU A 121 -3.35 -17.53 -8.77
CA LEU A 121 -4.52 -17.81 -7.93
C LEU A 121 -5.83 -17.84 -8.72
N LYS A 122 -5.87 -17.24 -9.90
CA LYS A 122 -7.07 -17.03 -10.73
C LYS A 122 -7.84 -18.32 -11.03
N ARG A 123 -7.14 -19.43 -11.25
CA ARG A 123 -7.76 -20.73 -11.58
C ARG A 123 -8.25 -21.52 -10.37
N THR A 124 -7.81 -21.15 -9.16
CA THR A 124 -8.13 -21.82 -7.90
C THR A 124 -8.95 -20.87 -7.02
N VAL A 125 -8.29 -20.09 -6.15
CA VAL A 125 -8.90 -19.11 -5.24
C VAL A 125 -9.83 -18.17 -6.02
N GLY A 126 -9.39 -17.67 -7.17
CA GLY A 126 -10.18 -16.74 -7.97
C GLY A 126 -11.51 -17.32 -8.45
N ARG A 127 -11.61 -18.64 -8.69
CA ARG A 127 -12.90 -19.27 -9.02
C ARG A 127 -13.82 -19.35 -7.82
N LYS A 128 -13.27 -19.59 -6.63
CA LYS A 128 -14.02 -19.65 -5.37
C LYS A 128 -14.58 -18.28 -4.99
N ILE A 129 -13.79 -17.21 -5.13
CA ILE A 129 -14.24 -15.82 -4.94
C ILE A 129 -15.43 -15.51 -5.84
N LEU A 130 -15.32 -15.86 -7.14
CA LEU A 130 -16.38 -15.60 -8.09
C LEU A 130 -17.64 -16.44 -7.84
N SER A 131 -17.50 -17.70 -7.41
CA SER A 131 -18.65 -18.51 -6.98
C SER A 131 -19.39 -17.84 -5.84
N ALA A 132 -18.67 -17.36 -4.82
CA ALA A 132 -19.29 -16.70 -3.67
C ALA A 132 -20.11 -15.45 -4.08
N VAL A 133 -19.64 -14.69 -5.09
CA VAL A 133 -20.38 -13.55 -5.65
C VAL A 133 -21.65 -14.00 -6.40
N VAL A 134 -21.59 -15.11 -7.13
CA VAL A 134 -22.77 -15.68 -7.84
C VAL A 134 -23.79 -16.23 -6.85
N ASP A 135 -23.31 -16.93 -5.82
CA ASP A 135 -24.14 -17.61 -4.83
C ASP A 135 -24.84 -16.59 -3.90
N ASP A 136 -24.19 -15.46 -3.60
CA ASP A 136 -24.75 -14.36 -2.83
C ASP A 136 -24.33 -12.98 -3.38
N PRO A 137 -25.07 -12.42 -4.35
CA PRO A 137 -24.81 -11.07 -4.88
C PRO A 137 -24.95 -9.96 -3.81
N GLY A 138 -25.65 -10.23 -2.71
CA GLY A 138 -25.80 -9.31 -1.58
C GLY A 138 -24.54 -9.11 -0.76
N ILE A 139 -23.48 -9.91 -1.00
CA ILE A 139 -22.21 -9.85 -0.26
C ILE A 139 -21.59 -8.46 -0.21
N PHE A 140 -21.80 -7.64 -1.25
CA PHE A 140 -21.27 -6.27 -1.34
C PHE A 140 -21.91 -5.30 -0.34
N GLU A 141 -23.09 -5.63 0.19
CA GLU A 141 -23.81 -4.82 1.19
C GLU A 141 -23.62 -5.35 2.61
N LYS A 142 -22.93 -6.49 2.78
CA LYS A 142 -22.61 -7.07 4.10
C LYS A 142 -21.43 -6.35 4.75
N SER A 143 -21.21 -6.63 6.04
CA SER A 143 -20.09 -6.06 6.80
C SER A 143 -18.74 -6.43 6.18
N CYS A 144 -17.72 -5.59 6.39
CA CYS A 144 -16.37 -5.89 5.91
C CYS A 144 -15.81 -7.19 6.51
N ASP A 145 -16.21 -7.55 7.73
CA ASP A 145 -15.85 -8.83 8.36
C ASP A 145 -16.40 -10.04 7.61
N GLU A 146 -17.64 -9.96 7.15
CA GLU A 146 -18.29 -11.01 6.38
C GLU A 146 -17.72 -11.06 4.96
N GLN A 147 -17.46 -9.90 4.36
CA GLN A 147 -16.74 -9.83 3.08
C GLN A 147 -15.35 -10.45 3.18
N LEU A 148 -14.61 -10.20 4.27
CA LEU A 148 -13.26 -10.77 4.47
C LEU A 148 -13.34 -12.29 4.58
N GLU A 149 -14.31 -12.78 5.34
CA GLU A 149 -14.54 -14.21 5.51
C GLU A 149 -14.87 -14.90 4.18
N VAL A 150 -15.91 -14.40 3.50
CA VAL A 150 -16.50 -15.05 2.32
C VAL A 150 -15.68 -14.83 1.05
N LEU A 151 -15.11 -13.64 0.85
CA LEU A 151 -14.41 -13.28 -0.38
C LEU A 151 -12.89 -13.49 -0.30
N VAL A 152 -12.31 -13.71 0.88
CA VAL A 152 -10.85 -13.87 1.03
C VAL A 152 -10.50 -15.13 1.82
N LEU A 153 -10.90 -15.24 3.09
CA LEU A 153 -10.41 -16.32 3.96
C LEU A 153 -10.95 -17.69 3.56
N GLN A 154 -12.26 -17.83 3.36
CA GLN A 154 -12.85 -19.11 2.96
C GLN A 154 -12.31 -19.61 1.60
N PRO A 155 -12.23 -18.77 0.54
CA PRO A 155 -11.56 -19.16 -0.71
C PRO A 155 -10.10 -19.62 -0.55
N LEU A 156 -9.34 -18.99 0.36
CA LEU A 156 -7.95 -19.38 0.64
C LEU A 156 -7.88 -20.72 1.39
N ARG A 157 -8.76 -20.94 2.39
CA ARG A 157 -8.85 -22.22 3.11
C ARG A 157 -9.21 -23.36 2.17
N ASP A 158 -10.22 -23.18 1.34
CA ASP A 158 -10.69 -24.14 0.33
C ASP A 158 -9.58 -24.55 -0.66
N CYS A 159 -8.64 -23.64 -0.93
CA CYS A 159 -7.58 -23.85 -1.91
C CYS A 159 -6.20 -24.01 -1.28
N ARG A 160 -6.10 -24.22 0.05
CA ARG A 160 -4.82 -24.14 0.77
C ARG A 160 -3.76 -25.09 0.20
N GLN A 161 -4.12 -26.35 -0.03
CA GLN A 161 -3.21 -27.35 -0.60
C GLN A 161 -2.66 -26.90 -1.96
N LEU A 162 -3.51 -26.37 -2.83
CA LEU A 162 -3.11 -25.89 -4.16
C LEU A 162 -2.19 -24.67 -4.10
N ILE A 163 -2.35 -23.82 -3.09
CA ILE A 163 -1.45 -22.68 -2.84
C ILE A 163 -0.10 -23.18 -2.35
N ASP A 164 -0.09 -24.17 -1.46
CA ASP A 164 1.12 -24.76 -0.88
C ASP A 164 1.95 -25.53 -1.92
N GLU A 165 1.33 -26.01 -2.99
CA GLU A 165 2.00 -26.64 -4.15
C GLU A 165 2.61 -25.62 -5.14
N LEU A 166 2.27 -24.33 -5.05
CA LEU A 166 2.88 -23.32 -5.91
C LEU A 166 4.38 -23.21 -5.63
N LYS A 167 5.16 -23.11 -6.70
CA LYS A 167 6.61 -22.85 -6.60
C LYS A 167 6.87 -21.59 -5.75
N PRO A 168 7.86 -21.60 -4.84
CA PRO A 168 8.10 -20.48 -3.92
C PRO A 168 8.30 -19.11 -4.59
N ASP A 169 8.85 -19.09 -5.81
CA ASP A 169 9.09 -17.90 -6.65
C ASP A 169 7.84 -17.40 -7.39
N LYS A 170 6.78 -18.21 -7.45
CA LYS A 170 5.51 -17.87 -8.11
C LYS A 170 4.34 -17.67 -7.14
N ARG A 171 4.60 -17.86 -5.85
CA ARG A 171 3.60 -17.70 -4.81
C ARG A 171 3.49 -16.21 -4.46
N PRO A 172 2.29 -15.61 -4.53
CA PRO A 172 2.08 -14.27 -4.01
C PRO A 172 2.31 -14.25 -2.49
N ARG A 173 2.99 -13.22 -2.00
CA ARG A 173 3.49 -13.11 -0.62
C ARG A 173 3.03 -11.88 0.12
N VAL A 174 2.61 -10.81 -0.57
CA VAL A 174 2.40 -9.52 0.09
C VAL A 174 1.12 -8.82 -0.34
N ILE A 175 0.47 -8.18 0.64
CA ILE A 175 -0.52 -7.13 0.44
C ILE A 175 0.07 -5.80 0.89
N VAL A 176 -0.04 -4.78 0.04
CA VAL A 176 0.48 -3.43 0.30
C VAL A 176 -0.69 -2.48 0.58
N VAL A 177 -0.69 -1.83 1.75
CA VAL A 177 -1.68 -0.83 2.14
C VAL A 177 -0.95 0.49 2.40
N ASP A 178 -1.28 1.54 1.67
CA ASP A 178 -0.65 2.86 1.82
C ASP A 178 -1.68 3.93 2.16
N GLY A 179 -1.25 4.91 2.94
CA GLY A 179 -2.03 6.08 3.29
C GLY A 179 -3.20 5.75 4.21
N LEU A 180 -3.11 4.78 5.11
CA LEU A 180 -4.24 4.46 6.02
C LEU A 180 -4.71 5.69 6.81
N ASP A 181 -3.81 6.65 7.10
CA ASP A 181 -4.16 7.97 7.66
C ASP A 181 -4.94 8.88 6.72
N GLU A 182 -5.17 8.51 5.47
CA GLU A 182 -5.97 9.24 4.50
C GLU A 182 -7.35 8.62 4.29
N CYS A 183 -7.72 7.54 4.99
CA CYS A 183 -9.09 7.00 4.92
C CYS A 183 -10.13 8.04 5.37
N GLU A 184 -11.38 7.84 4.98
CA GLU A 184 -12.52 8.67 5.39
C GLU A 184 -13.56 7.84 6.11
N ALA A 185 -14.32 8.51 6.98
CA ALA A 185 -15.47 7.93 7.63
C ALA A 185 -16.51 7.55 6.57
N ASP A 186 -16.96 6.31 6.60
CA ASP A 186 -18.09 5.85 5.80
C ASP A 186 -19.41 6.37 6.41
N THR A 187 -19.83 7.55 5.94
CA THR A 187 -21.03 8.24 6.40
C THR A 187 -22.31 7.82 5.65
N GLU A 188 -22.20 6.98 4.61
CA GLU A 188 -23.35 6.51 3.81
C GLU A 188 -24.11 5.37 4.53
N SER A 189 -23.49 4.73 5.51
CA SER A 189 -24.15 3.76 6.39
C SER A 189 -25.27 4.42 7.20
N MET A 190 -26.53 4.02 6.98
CA MET A 190 -27.75 4.55 7.63
C MET A 190 -27.78 4.46 9.17
N ARG A 191 -26.73 3.91 9.82
CA ARG A 191 -26.52 3.90 11.28
C ARG A 191 -25.50 4.95 11.76
N ALA A 192 -24.90 5.73 10.86
CA ALA A 192 -23.67 6.51 11.06
C ALA A 192 -23.88 7.96 11.53
N LYS A 193 -24.62 8.20 12.62
CA LYS A 193 -24.62 9.55 13.22
C LYS A 193 -23.36 9.89 14.03
N GLU A 194 -22.45 8.93 14.26
CA GLU A 194 -21.27 9.15 15.13
C GLU A 194 -19.98 8.47 14.62
N ARG A 195 -19.97 7.90 13.41
CA ARG A 195 -18.80 7.17 12.91
C ARG A 195 -17.71 8.14 12.48
N THR A 196 -16.50 7.92 13.00
CA THR A 196 -15.33 8.76 12.71
C THR A 196 -14.37 8.06 11.75
N LYS A 197 -13.44 8.84 11.20
CA LYS A 197 -12.30 8.31 10.44
C LYS A 197 -11.47 7.35 11.28
N GLU A 198 -11.29 7.65 12.56
CA GLU A 198 -10.51 6.83 13.50
C GLU A 198 -11.13 5.43 13.67
N ASP A 199 -12.47 5.35 13.73
CA ASP A 199 -13.17 4.06 13.81
C ASP A 199 -12.91 3.20 12.56
N ASP A 200 -12.89 3.82 11.37
CA ASP A 200 -12.60 3.09 10.13
C ASP A 200 -11.13 2.67 10.01
N GLN A 201 -10.18 3.46 10.55
CA GLN A 201 -8.79 3.04 10.67
C GLN A 201 -8.66 1.79 11.54
N VAL A 202 -9.28 1.80 12.72
CA VAL A 202 -9.23 0.68 13.68
C VAL A 202 -9.90 -0.56 13.11
N ASP A 203 -11.04 -0.41 12.41
CA ASP A 203 -11.70 -1.54 11.75
C ASP A 203 -10.81 -2.16 10.67
N ILE A 204 -10.18 -1.35 9.80
CA ILE A 204 -9.26 -1.86 8.77
C ILE A 204 -8.09 -2.63 9.41
N LEU A 205 -7.49 -2.08 10.46
CA LEU A 205 -6.40 -2.74 11.19
C LEU A 205 -6.86 -4.05 11.84
N THR A 206 -8.07 -4.07 12.40
CA THR A 206 -8.67 -5.27 12.99
C THR A 206 -8.92 -6.35 11.95
N LEU A 207 -9.43 -5.98 10.77
CA LEU A 207 -9.62 -6.90 9.63
C LEU A 207 -8.30 -7.51 9.17
N LEU A 208 -7.25 -6.69 9.03
CA LEU A 208 -5.93 -7.15 8.62
C LEU A 208 -5.31 -8.08 9.67
N LEU A 209 -5.42 -7.74 10.96
CA LEU A 209 -4.96 -8.58 12.06
C LEU A 209 -5.71 -9.92 12.11
N ARG A 210 -7.03 -9.89 11.89
CA ARG A 210 -7.85 -11.12 11.80
C ARG A 210 -7.36 -11.98 10.64
N ALA A 211 -7.11 -11.39 9.47
CA ALA A 211 -6.62 -12.12 8.31
C ALA A 211 -5.28 -12.81 8.59
N THR A 212 -4.32 -12.12 9.23
CA THR A 212 -3.01 -12.71 9.56
C THR A 212 -3.04 -13.81 10.61
N LYS A 213 -4.11 -13.89 11.42
CA LYS A 213 -4.32 -14.97 12.39
C LYS A 213 -4.89 -16.23 11.75
N ASP A 214 -5.37 -16.15 10.51
CA ASP A 214 -5.89 -17.31 9.80
C ASP A 214 -4.73 -18.13 9.23
N PRO A 215 -4.58 -19.42 9.58
CA PRO A 215 -3.50 -20.26 9.08
C PRO A 215 -3.47 -20.39 7.56
N ALA A 216 -4.61 -20.23 6.88
CA ALA A 216 -4.70 -20.32 5.43
C ALA A 216 -4.24 -19.05 4.71
N PHE A 217 -4.15 -17.91 5.41
CA PHE A 217 -3.74 -16.63 4.83
C PHE A 217 -2.22 -16.60 4.61
N PRO A 218 -1.73 -16.64 3.35
CA PRO A 218 -0.32 -16.85 3.07
C PRO A 218 0.45 -15.52 2.87
N PHE A 219 -0.19 -14.38 3.12
CA PHE A 219 0.35 -13.07 2.80
C PHE A 219 0.87 -12.36 4.05
N ARG A 220 2.02 -11.72 3.91
CA ARG A 220 2.45 -10.62 4.78
C ARG A 220 1.75 -9.32 4.36
N ILE A 221 1.63 -8.38 5.28
CA ILE A 221 0.97 -7.10 5.05
C ILE A 221 1.94 -5.97 5.38
N VAL A 222 2.20 -5.10 4.39
CA VAL A 222 2.94 -3.87 4.63
C VAL A 222 1.94 -2.72 4.67
N ILE A 223 1.89 -2.00 5.78
CA ILE A 223 1.01 -0.86 6.01
C ILE A 223 1.87 0.39 6.11
N ALA A 224 1.53 1.44 5.38
CA ALA A 224 2.14 2.75 5.55
C ALA A 224 1.11 3.77 6.00
N SER A 225 1.46 4.53 7.03
CA SER A 225 0.63 5.64 7.51
C SER A 225 1.43 6.65 8.32
N ARG A 226 0.82 7.80 8.60
CA ARG A 226 1.26 8.65 9.72
C ARG A 226 0.93 7.97 11.06
N PRO A 227 1.66 8.30 12.14
CA PRO A 227 1.34 7.83 13.49
C PRO A 227 0.19 8.64 14.11
N GLU A 228 -0.96 8.68 13.42
CA GLU A 228 -2.20 9.24 13.99
C GLU A 228 -2.61 8.46 15.25
N LYS A 229 -3.28 9.13 16.19
CA LYS A 229 -3.57 8.60 17.53
C LYS A 229 -4.20 7.20 17.49
N ALA A 230 -5.24 7.01 16.68
CA ALA A 230 -5.94 5.74 16.60
C ALA A 230 -5.06 4.59 16.09
N ILE A 231 -4.27 4.83 15.02
CA ILE A 231 -3.35 3.85 14.45
C ILE A 231 -2.24 3.50 15.44
N ARG A 232 -1.63 4.52 16.07
CA ARG A 232 -0.58 4.29 17.08
C ARG A 232 -1.11 3.50 18.26
N ASN A 233 -2.28 3.88 18.79
CA ASN A 233 -2.91 3.20 19.91
C ASN A 233 -3.20 1.73 19.58
N PHE A 234 -3.71 1.44 18.38
CA PHE A 234 -3.95 0.06 17.94
C PHE A 234 -2.69 -0.80 18.02
N PHE A 235 -1.54 -0.31 17.54
CA PHE A 235 -0.30 -1.09 17.56
C PHE A 235 0.36 -1.16 18.95
N SER A 236 0.08 -0.22 19.86
CA SER A 236 0.62 -0.23 21.23
C SER A 236 -0.24 -1.00 22.24
N GLU A 237 -1.53 -1.19 21.96
CA GLU A 237 -2.53 -1.75 22.89
C GLU A 237 -3.20 -3.01 22.32
N SER A 238 -3.84 -3.80 23.17
CA SER A 238 -4.60 -4.96 22.71
C SER A 238 -5.78 -4.52 21.82
N PRO A 239 -6.09 -5.22 20.71
CA PRO A 239 -5.52 -6.51 20.31
C PRO A 239 -4.27 -6.42 19.41
N GLY A 240 -3.83 -5.23 19.00
CA GLY A 240 -2.72 -5.04 18.05
C GLY A 240 -1.33 -5.01 18.68
N LYS A 241 -1.22 -4.99 20.00
CA LYS A 241 0.06 -5.00 20.71
C LYS A 241 0.95 -6.16 20.25
N GLY A 242 2.12 -5.82 19.73
CA GLY A 242 3.11 -6.79 19.27
C GLY A 242 2.72 -7.55 18.00
N CYS A 243 1.72 -7.09 17.23
CA CYS A 243 1.33 -7.75 15.98
C CYS A 243 2.14 -7.28 14.76
N ALA A 244 2.83 -6.15 14.86
CA ALA A 244 3.53 -5.52 13.74
C ALA A 244 5.01 -5.24 14.06
N LEU A 245 5.86 -5.39 13.04
CA LEU A 245 7.20 -4.82 13.01
C LEU A 245 7.12 -3.34 12.62
N GLU A 246 7.55 -2.44 13.50
CA GLU A 246 7.56 -1.02 13.22
C GLU A 246 8.83 -0.61 12.45
N LEU A 247 8.65 0.04 11.30
CA LEU A 247 9.71 0.67 10.53
C LEU A 247 9.45 2.18 10.50
N PHE A 248 10.08 2.91 11.40
CA PHE A 248 9.97 4.36 11.48
C PHE A 248 10.97 5.04 10.53
N LEU A 249 10.49 5.96 9.69
CA LEU A 249 11.33 6.77 8.80
C LEU A 249 11.93 7.95 9.56
N ASP A 250 13.04 7.69 10.25
CA ASP A 250 13.86 8.69 10.95
C ASP A 250 15.24 8.86 10.29
N GLU A 251 16.15 9.53 11.02
CA GLU A 251 17.54 9.76 10.65
C GLU A 251 18.36 8.48 10.43
N LYS A 252 17.92 7.31 10.90
CA LYS A 252 18.61 6.02 10.64
C LYS A 252 18.79 5.79 9.15
N TYR A 253 17.81 6.22 8.34
CA TYR A 253 17.86 6.09 6.89
C TYR A 253 18.49 7.29 6.18
N SER A 254 19.11 8.22 6.93
CA SER A 254 19.83 9.39 6.41
C SER A 254 19.09 10.09 5.26
N PRO A 255 17.88 10.62 5.51
CA PRO A 255 17.02 11.16 4.45
C PRO A 255 17.72 12.22 3.60
N ASP A 256 18.60 13.03 4.18
CA ASP A 256 19.39 14.04 3.47
C ASP A 256 20.36 13.44 2.44
N ALA A 257 20.90 12.25 2.71
CA ALA A 257 21.75 11.51 1.78
C ALA A 257 20.96 11.03 0.56
N ASP A 258 19.64 10.78 0.70
CA ASP A 258 18.74 10.46 -0.41
C ASP A 258 18.19 11.71 -1.11
N ILE A 259 17.99 12.83 -0.40
CA ILE A 259 17.49 14.09 -0.97
C ILE A 259 18.50 14.71 -1.94
N ARG A 260 19.79 14.64 -1.62
CA ARG A 260 20.86 15.17 -2.47
C ARG A 260 20.86 14.58 -3.90
N PRO A 261 20.91 13.25 -4.12
CA PRO A 261 20.87 12.67 -5.46
C PRO A 261 19.53 12.92 -6.17
N PHE A 262 18.41 13.00 -5.43
CA PHE A 262 17.13 13.42 -6.00
C PHE A 262 17.20 14.82 -6.61
N LEU A 263 17.68 15.81 -5.85
CA LEU A 263 17.85 17.18 -6.32
C LEU A 263 18.79 17.27 -7.53
N GLN A 264 19.94 16.58 -7.48
CA GLN A 264 20.90 16.53 -8.59
C GLN A 264 20.24 16.02 -9.88
N ALA A 265 19.48 14.93 -9.79
CA ALA A 265 18.81 14.35 -10.94
C ALA A 265 17.68 15.25 -11.48
N ARG A 266 16.89 15.88 -10.60
CA ARG A 266 15.82 16.83 -10.98
C ARG A 266 16.39 18.07 -11.66
N PHE A 267 17.44 18.68 -11.12
CA PHE A 267 18.10 19.81 -11.78
C PHE A 267 18.69 19.41 -13.14
N ALA A 268 19.35 18.25 -13.23
CA ALA A 268 19.84 17.75 -14.51
C ALA A 268 18.70 17.53 -15.53
N HIS A 269 17.53 17.08 -15.07
CA HIS A 269 16.35 16.91 -15.90
C HIS A 269 15.78 18.26 -16.39
N ILE A 270 15.61 19.23 -15.49
CA ILE A 270 15.15 20.60 -15.85
C ILE A 270 16.07 21.20 -16.92
N ARG A 271 17.39 21.10 -16.73
CA ARG A 271 18.37 21.58 -17.72
C ARG A 271 18.16 20.95 -19.10
N ARG A 272 17.85 19.66 -19.17
CA ARG A 272 17.58 18.95 -20.43
C ARG A 272 16.24 19.35 -21.06
N GLN A 273 15.22 19.62 -20.25
CA GLN A 273 13.89 20.02 -20.75
C GLN A 273 13.83 21.47 -21.22
N HIS A 274 14.71 22.34 -20.74
CA HIS A 274 14.72 23.77 -21.08
C HIS A 274 16.03 24.22 -21.78
N PRO A 275 16.36 23.67 -22.96
CA PRO A 275 17.60 24.02 -23.67
C PRO A 275 17.64 25.50 -24.09
N HIS A 276 16.48 26.13 -24.28
CA HIS A 276 16.33 27.54 -24.63
C HIS A 276 16.83 28.49 -23.53
N LEU A 277 16.83 28.05 -22.26
CA LEU A 277 17.34 28.85 -21.14
C LEU A 277 18.88 28.87 -21.07
N ARG A 278 19.57 28.04 -21.87
CA ARG A 278 21.05 27.95 -21.93
C ARG A 278 21.71 27.84 -20.54
N LEU A 279 21.09 27.06 -19.66
CA LEU A 279 21.56 26.86 -18.29
C LEU A 279 22.96 26.21 -18.28
N SER A 280 23.84 26.76 -17.43
CA SER A 280 25.21 26.28 -17.24
C SER A 280 25.27 24.80 -16.83
N THR A 281 26.37 24.13 -17.13
CA THR A 281 26.67 22.80 -16.56
C THR A 281 26.77 22.82 -15.04
N SER A 282 27.15 23.97 -14.46
CA SER A 282 27.22 24.22 -13.02
C SER A 282 25.89 24.66 -12.40
N TRP A 283 24.83 24.86 -13.18
CA TRP A 283 23.50 25.18 -12.66
C TRP A 283 22.98 24.01 -11.80
N PRO A 284 22.36 24.26 -10.62
CA PRO A 284 21.84 25.53 -10.08
C PRO A 284 22.86 26.48 -9.41
N GLY A 285 24.14 26.13 -9.42
CA GLY A 285 25.21 26.87 -8.75
C GLY A 285 25.76 26.12 -7.54
N THR A 286 26.99 26.49 -7.13
CA THR A 286 27.68 25.87 -5.99
C THR A 286 26.91 26.13 -4.69
N GLY A 287 26.66 25.09 -3.89
CA GLY A 287 26.00 25.22 -2.58
C GLY A 287 24.47 25.27 -2.63
N ALA A 288 23.86 25.42 -3.81
CA ALA A 288 22.40 25.51 -3.92
C ALA A 288 21.71 24.19 -3.55
N ILE A 289 22.29 23.05 -3.95
CA ILE A 289 21.78 21.72 -3.59
C ILE A 289 21.94 21.51 -2.09
N GLU A 290 23.09 21.84 -1.52
CA GLU A 290 23.39 21.69 -0.10
C GLU A 290 22.42 22.51 0.75
N LYS A 291 22.15 23.75 0.37
CA LYS A 291 21.17 24.61 1.04
C LYS A 291 19.75 24.06 0.95
N LEU A 292 19.37 23.47 -0.19
CA LEU A 292 18.06 22.84 -0.34
C LEU A 292 17.93 21.55 0.48
N VAL A 293 19.01 20.78 0.61
CA VAL A 293 19.07 19.61 1.51
C VAL A 293 18.90 20.05 2.95
N GLU A 294 19.68 21.03 3.40
CA GLU A 294 19.60 21.57 4.77
C GLU A 294 18.19 22.10 5.07
N ASN A 295 17.60 22.87 4.16
CA ASN A 295 16.24 23.39 4.32
C ASN A 295 15.15 22.30 4.28
N ALA A 296 15.42 21.15 3.65
CA ALA A 296 14.46 20.07 3.57
C ALA A 296 14.28 19.37 4.92
N SER A 297 15.29 19.39 5.79
CA SER A 297 15.28 18.71 7.10
C SER A 297 14.72 17.28 7.01
N GLY A 298 15.23 16.49 6.06
CA GLY A 298 14.78 15.13 5.80
C GLY A 298 13.40 14.97 5.11
N GLN A 299 12.71 16.06 4.75
CA GLN A 299 11.36 16.04 4.16
C GLN A 299 11.38 16.15 2.64
N PHE A 300 11.10 15.03 1.95
CA PHE A 300 11.00 14.98 0.49
C PHE A 300 9.90 15.90 -0.09
N ILE A 301 8.84 16.18 0.66
CA ILE A 301 7.78 17.08 0.19
C ILE A 301 8.28 18.50 -0.08
N TYR A 302 9.24 18.99 0.70
CA TYR A 302 9.84 20.30 0.49
C TYR A 302 10.52 20.36 -0.87
N VAL A 303 11.47 19.44 -1.13
CA VAL A 303 12.21 19.43 -2.39
C VAL A 303 11.33 19.08 -3.59
N ALA A 304 10.34 18.21 -3.44
CA ALA A 304 9.37 17.91 -4.49
C ALA A 304 8.55 19.15 -4.87
N THR A 305 8.15 19.95 -3.87
CA THR A 305 7.42 21.21 -4.07
C THR A 305 8.31 22.24 -4.77
N VAL A 306 9.53 22.47 -4.29
CA VAL A 306 10.49 23.41 -4.93
C VAL A 306 10.78 23.01 -6.38
N MET A 307 10.86 21.71 -6.67
CA MET A 307 11.08 21.20 -8.04
C MET A 307 9.82 21.18 -8.92
N GLY A 308 8.65 21.55 -8.39
CA GLY A 308 7.39 21.64 -9.11
C GLY A 308 7.01 23.06 -9.55
N PHE A 309 7.72 24.08 -9.06
CA PHE A 309 7.62 25.49 -9.47
C PHE A 309 8.77 25.85 -10.43
#